data_AF-A0A1B6JNS7-F1
#
_entry.id   AF-A0A1B6JNS7-F1
#
_cell.length_a   1.000
_cell.length_b   1.000
_cell.length_c   1.000
_cell.angle_alpha   90.00
_cell.angle_beta   90.00
_cell.angle_gamma   90.00
#
_symmetry.space_group_name_H-M   'P 1'
#
loop_
_entity.id
_entity.type
_entity.pdbx_description
1 polymer ?
#
loop_
_entity_poly.entity_id
_entity_poly.type
_entity_poly.pdbx_seq_one_letter_code
_entity_poly.pdbx_strand_id
1 'polypeptide(L)'
;ETLYLTPLLEKGDYKNAQLLSKVEPDIGNVTSYSGFFTVNKECGSNLFFWFFPAQKENWREAPLILWLQGGPGATSLYGIFEEIGPFSSYEEGLEKRNSSWNTD
;
A
#
# COMPACT_ATOMS: atom_id res chain seq x y z
N GLU A 1 10.35 -12.25 3.25
CA GLU A 1 10.68 -12.61 1.85
C GLU A 1 9.91 -11.69 0.92
N THR A 2 10.43 -11.37 -0.27
CA THR A 2 9.77 -10.44 -1.21
C THR A 2 8.53 -11.09 -1.83
N LEU A 3 7.39 -10.40 -1.77
CA LEU A 3 6.14 -10.88 -2.35
C LEU A 3 5.89 -10.28 -3.74
N TYR A 4 5.99 -11.10 -4.78
CA TYR A 4 5.55 -10.75 -6.14
C TYR A 4 4.14 -11.28 -6.36
N LEU A 5 3.19 -10.37 -6.64
CA LEU A 5 1.79 -10.73 -6.81
C LEU A 5 1.47 -11.20 -8.23
N THR A 6 2.22 -10.74 -9.24
CA THR A 6 1.96 -11.05 -10.65
C THR A 6 1.80 -12.56 -10.94
N PRO A 7 2.65 -13.47 -10.43
CA PRO A 7 2.48 -14.91 -10.66
C PRO A 7 1.16 -15.50 -10.13
N LEU A 8 0.61 -14.94 -9.05
CA LEU A 8 -0.68 -15.35 -8.49
C LEU A 8 -1.84 -14.78 -9.31
N LEU A 9 -1.73 -13.49 -9.67
CA LEU A 9 -2.74 -12.80 -10.47
C LEU A 9 -2.90 -13.42 -11.87
N GLU A 10 -1.81 -13.84 -12.50
CA GLU A 10 -1.82 -14.50 -13.81
C GLU A 10 -2.46 -15.89 -13.77
N LYS A 11 -2.43 -16.55 -12.62
CA LYS A 11 -3.12 -17.83 -12.38
C LYS A 11 -4.59 -17.66 -11.98
N GLY A 12 -5.07 -16.41 -11.85
CA GLY A 12 -6.41 -16.10 -11.34
C GLY A 12 -6.57 -16.32 -9.83
N ASP A 13 -5.47 -16.50 -9.10
CA ASP A 13 -5.49 -16.79 -7.65
C ASP A 13 -5.58 -15.48 -6.84
N TYR A 14 -6.65 -14.71 -7.09
CA TYR A 14 -6.82 -13.37 -6.53
C TYR A 14 -7.01 -13.38 -5.00
N LYS A 15 -7.70 -14.39 -4.48
CA LYS A 15 -7.94 -14.52 -3.03
C LYS A 15 -6.64 -14.72 -2.27
N ASN A 16 -5.76 -15.58 -2.79
CA ASN A 16 -4.47 -15.82 -2.18
C ASN A 16 -3.55 -14.60 -2.35
N ALA A 17 -3.57 -13.92 -3.51
CA ALA A 17 -2.84 -12.66 -3.69
C ALA A 17 -3.27 -11.58 -2.68
N GLN A 18 -4.57 -11.46 -2.40
CA GLN A 18 -5.08 -10.55 -1.37
C GLN A 18 -4.68 -10.98 0.03
N LEU A 19 -4.76 -12.27 0.34
CA LEU A 19 -4.37 -12.81 1.65
C LEU A 19 -2.89 -12.57 1.93
N LEU A 20 -2.02 -12.91 0.99
CA LEU A 20 -0.56 -12.80 1.14
C LEU A 20 -0.09 -11.36 1.14
N SER A 21 -0.79 -10.45 0.46
CA SER A 21 -0.41 -9.02 0.45
C SER A 21 -0.75 -8.30 1.75
N LYS A 22 -1.59 -8.88 2.63
CA LYS A 22 -1.94 -8.26 3.90
C LYS A 22 -0.68 -8.09 4.76
N VAL A 23 -0.44 -6.86 5.22
CA VAL A 23 0.66 -6.55 6.15
C VAL A 23 0.23 -6.98 7.55
N GLU A 24 1.01 -7.86 8.16
CA GLU A 24 0.74 -8.40 9.50
C GLU A 24 2.00 -8.27 10.39
N PRO A 25 1.86 -7.86 11.66
CA PRO A 25 0.62 -7.38 12.27
C PRO A 25 0.18 -6.02 11.69
N ASP A 26 -1.11 -5.68 11.84
CA ASP A 26 -1.61 -4.34 11.54
C ASP A 26 -0.78 -3.28 12.31
N ILE A 27 -0.39 -2.21 11.61
CA ILE A 27 0.38 -1.11 12.19
C ILE A 27 -0.63 -0.11 12.77
N GLY A 28 -0.56 0.16 14.08
CA GLY A 28 -1.44 1.17 14.72
C GLY A 28 -2.95 0.95 14.49
N ASN A 29 -3.40 -0.31 14.44
CA ASN A 29 -4.79 -0.69 14.10
C ASN A 29 -5.25 -0.19 12.72
N VAL A 30 -4.36 -0.10 11.75
CA VAL A 30 -4.69 0.19 10.34
C VAL A 30 -4.33 -1.00 9.49
N THR A 31 -5.35 -1.65 8.93
CA THR A 31 -5.17 -2.72 7.96
C THR A 31 -4.56 -2.16 6.67
N SER A 32 -3.57 -2.85 6.13
CA SER A 32 -2.93 -2.44 4.86
C SER A 32 -2.43 -3.64 4.06
N TYR A 33 -2.17 -3.40 2.78
CA TYR A 33 -1.73 -4.43 1.84
C TYR A 33 -0.54 -3.92 1.04
N SER A 34 0.50 -4.73 0.87
CA SER A 34 1.68 -4.35 0.10
C SER A 34 2.23 -5.51 -0.71
N GLY A 35 3.09 -5.19 -1.67
CA GLY A 35 3.76 -6.18 -2.50
C GLY A 35 4.31 -5.55 -3.77
N PHE A 36 4.72 -6.41 -4.69
CA PHE A 36 5.27 -6.01 -5.97
C PHE A 36 4.43 -6.51 -7.14
N PHE A 37 4.21 -5.64 -8.12
CA PHE A 37 3.73 -6.02 -9.44
C PHE A 37 4.88 -6.00 -10.43
N THR A 38 5.04 -7.08 -11.19
CA THR A 38 5.93 -7.13 -12.35
C THR A 38 5.32 -6.32 -13.48
N VAL A 39 6.02 -5.26 -13.90
CA VAL A 39 5.60 -4.35 -14.97
C VAL A 39 6.33 -4.62 -16.28
N ASN A 40 7.50 -5.26 -16.22
CA ASN A 40 8.22 -5.75 -17.39
C ASN A 40 8.95 -7.05 -17.04
N LYS A 41 8.52 -8.17 -17.63
CA LYS A 41 9.10 -9.50 -17.38
C LYS A 41 10.49 -9.67 -18.00
N GLU A 42 10.72 -9.10 -19.18
CA GLU A 42 11.98 -9.23 -19.91
C GLU A 42 13.12 -8.50 -19.18
N CYS A 43 12.82 -7.33 -18.62
CA CYS A 43 13.76 -6.53 -17.85
C CYS A 43 13.75 -6.86 -16.35
N GLY A 44 12.90 -7.79 -15.89
CA GLY A 44 12.71 -8.09 -14.46
C GLY A 44 12.28 -6.87 -13.63
N SER A 45 11.56 -5.92 -14.23
CA SER A 45 11.16 -4.68 -13.56
C SER A 45 9.87 -4.86 -12.76
N ASN A 46 9.88 -4.38 -11.52
CA ASN A 46 8.77 -4.50 -10.58
C ASN A 46 8.50 -3.17 -9.90
N LEU A 47 7.22 -2.84 -9.67
CA LEU A 47 6.80 -1.70 -8.89
C LEU A 47 6.26 -2.16 -7.54
N PHE A 48 6.73 -1.51 -6.48
CA PHE A 48 6.17 -1.67 -5.14
C PHE A 48 4.88 -0.85 -5.01
N PHE A 49 3.90 -1.37 -4.27
CA PHE A 49 2.74 -0.61 -3.82
C PHE A 49 2.50 -0.84 -2.33
N TRP A 50 1.84 0.13 -1.69
CA TRP A 50 1.27 -0.01 -0.36
C TRP A 50 -0.11 0.64 -0.33
N PHE A 51 -1.13 -0.19 -0.16
CA PHE A 51 -2.54 0.16 -0.20
C PHE A 51 -3.14 0.19 1.20
N PHE A 52 -3.96 1.21 1.44
CA PHE A 52 -4.70 1.41 2.68
C PHE A 52 -6.18 1.55 2.33
N PRO A 53 -7.05 0.60 2.74
CA PRO A 53 -8.49 0.76 2.62
C PRO A 53 -8.99 1.98 3.40
N ALA A 54 -10.14 2.51 2.99
CA ALA A 54 -10.84 3.54 3.76
C ALA A 54 -11.24 3.01 5.14
N GLN A 55 -11.13 3.83 6.19
CA GLN A 55 -11.36 3.45 7.59
C GLN A 55 -12.83 3.55 8.03
N LYS A 56 -13.78 3.52 7.08
CA LYS A 56 -15.24 3.61 7.33
C LYS A 56 -15.95 2.28 7.10
N GLU A 57 -17.13 2.11 7.68
CA GLU A 57 -17.92 0.87 7.59
C GLU A 57 -18.23 0.48 6.12
N ASN A 58 -18.58 1.46 5.29
CA ASN A 58 -18.84 1.29 3.85
C ASN A 58 -17.60 1.53 2.99
N TRP A 59 -16.41 1.07 3.42
CA TRP A 59 -15.14 1.28 2.69
C TRP A 59 -15.17 0.86 1.22
N ARG A 60 -16.04 -0.08 0.84
CA ARG A 60 -16.23 -0.54 -0.55
C ARG A 60 -16.89 0.50 -1.47
N GLU A 61 -17.55 1.49 -0.90
CA GLU A 61 -18.17 2.61 -1.63
C GLU A 61 -17.22 3.80 -1.76
N ALA A 62 -16.08 3.79 -1.05
CA ALA A 62 -15.06 4.83 -1.18
C ALA A 62 -14.42 4.78 -2.57
N PRO A 63 -14.05 5.93 -3.16
CA PRO A 63 -13.27 5.95 -4.39
C PRO A 63 -11.87 5.35 -4.17
N LEU A 64 -11.30 4.76 -5.21
CA LEU A 64 -9.89 4.35 -5.21
C LEU A 64 -9.02 5.54 -5.64
N ILE A 65 -8.03 5.89 -4.81
CA ILE A 65 -7.06 6.94 -5.09
C ILE A 65 -5.69 6.30 -5.35
N LEU A 66 -5.08 6.65 -6.49
CA LEU A 66 -3.68 6.36 -6.79
C LEU A 66 -2.86 7.61 -6.52
N TRP A 67 -1.91 7.53 -5.56
CA TRP A 67 -1.00 8.62 -5.24
C TRP A 67 0.40 8.36 -5.78
N LEU A 68 0.96 9.34 -6.48
CA LEU A 68 2.28 9.28 -7.09
C LEU A 68 3.09 10.50 -6.68
N GLN A 69 4.20 10.31 -5.98
CA GLN A 69 5.10 11.41 -5.66
C GLN A 69 5.95 11.80 -6.89
N GLY A 70 6.31 13.08 -6.94
CA GLY A 70 7.06 13.68 -8.05
C GLY A 70 8.59 13.51 -7.96
N GLY A 71 9.31 14.59 -8.29
CA GLY A 71 10.78 14.57 -8.42
C GLY A 71 11.20 14.98 -9.82
N PRO A 72 11.74 14.06 -10.66
CA PRO A 72 11.54 12.60 -10.72
C PRO A 72 12.42 11.75 -9.79
N GLY A 73 11.97 10.52 -9.49
CA GLY A 73 12.73 9.51 -8.74
C GLY A 73 12.47 9.50 -7.22
N ALA A 74 11.66 10.42 -6.70
CA ALA A 74 11.25 10.37 -5.30
C ALA A 74 10.22 9.26 -5.09
N THR A 75 10.26 8.63 -3.90
CA THR A 75 9.34 7.55 -3.56
C THR A 75 7.97 8.09 -3.13
N SER A 76 6.89 7.43 -3.57
CA SER A 76 5.54 7.69 -3.06
C SER A 76 5.39 7.37 -1.57
N LEU A 77 6.34 6.64 -0.97
CA LEU A 77 6.38 6.46 0.49
C LEU A 77 6.51 7.80 1.24
N TYR A 78 7.07 8.84 0.62
CA TYR A 78 7.08 10.18 1.19
C TYR A 78 5.64 10.67 1.45
N GLY A 79 4.74 10.51 0.48
CA GLY A 79 3.34 10.89 0.67
C GLY A 79 2.62 10.07 1.75
N ILE A 80 3.05 8.82 1.97
CA ILE A 80 2.54 8.00 3.06
C ILE A 80 2.98 8.56 4.42
N PHE A 81 4.28 8.81 4.60
CA PHE A 81 4.86 9.15 5.90
C PHE A 81 4.88 10.62 6.25
N GLU A 82 4.85 11.52 5.26
CA GLU A 82 5.06 12.96 5.49
C GLU A 82 3.86 13.83 5.08
N GLU A 83 2.91 13.29 4.29
CA GLU A 83 1.81 14.08 3.75
C GLU A 83 0.43 13.50 4.13
N ILE A 84 -0.07 12.54 3.36
CA ILE A 84 -1.49 12.17 3.31
C ILE A 84 -1.79 10.78 3.87
N GLY A 85 -0.77 9.94 4.07
CA GLY A 85 -0.96 8.56 4.55
C GLY A 85 -1.40 8.47 6.00
N PRO A 86 -1.62 7.24 6.51
CA PRO A 86 -2.15 7.04 7.85
C PRO A 86 -1.11 7.16 8.96
N PHE A 87 0.18 7.28 8.64
CA PHE A 87 1.26 7.31 9.61
C PHE A 87 2.21 8.48 9.40
N SER A 88 2.75 8.98 10.50
CA SER A 88 3.96 9.81 10.53
C SER A 88 5.15 8.98 10.99
N SER A 89 6.34 9.27 10.48
CA SER A 89 7.58 8.62 10.88
C SER A 89 8.33 9.49 11.91
N TYR A 90 8.64 8.90 13.06
CA TYR A 90 9.44 9.52 14.13
C TYR A 90 10.64 8.62 14.48
N GLU A 91 11.56 9.11 15.31
CA GLU A 91 12.73 8.32 15.73
C GLU A 91 12.32 7.06 16.51
N GLU A 92 11.22 7.15 17.26
CA GLU A 92 10.66 6.07 18.07
C GLU A 92 9.83 5.06 17.25
N GLY A 93 9.53 5.38 15.99
CA GLY A 93 8.79 4.51 15.08
C GLY A 93 7.65 5.22 14.34
N LEU A 94 6.64 4.45 13.95
CA LEU A 94 5.46 4.95 13.24
C LEU A 94 4.33 5.29 14.20
N GLU A 95 3.77 6.49 14.08
CA GLU A 95 2.58 6.90 14.81
C GLU A 95 1.41 7.15 13.86
N LYS A 96 0.19 6.83 14.29
CA LYS A 96 -1.02 7.05 13.50
C LYS A 96 -1.31 8.56 13.40
N ARG A 97 -1.50 9.04 12.18
CA ARG A 97 -1.83 10.44 11.89
C ARG A 97 -3.32 10.71 12.20
N ASN A 98 -3.59 11.86 12.83
CA ASN A 98 -4.97 12.31 13.12
C ASN A 98 -5.76 12.70 11.86
N SER A 99 -5.09 13.08 10.79
CA SER A 99 -5.69 13.44 9.49
C SER A 99 -5.03 12.64 8.37
N SER A 100 -5.75 11.70 7.76
CA SER A 100 -5.26 10.96 6.59
C SER A 100 -6.33 10.90 5.52
N TRP A 101 -5.94 10.82 4.25
CA TRP A 101 -6.89 10.73 3.15
C TRP A 101 -7.71 9.43 3.13
N ASN A 102 -7.30 8.41 3.90
CA ASN A 102 -8.06 7.15 4.00
C ASN A 102 -9.07 7.13 5.16
N THR A 103 -9.39 8.28 5.80
CA THR A 103 -10.41 8.31 6.86
C THR A 103 -11.84 8.44 6.34
N ASP A 104 -12.03 9.04 5.15
CA ASP A 104 -13.35 9.46 4.63
C ASP A 104 -13.84 8.65 3.42
#